data_AF-A0A2V9P219-F1
#
_entry.id   AF-A0A2V9P219-F1
#
_cell.length_a   1.000
_cell.length_b   1.000
_cell.length_c   1.000
_cell.angle_alpha   90.00
_cell.angle_beta   90.00
_cell.angle_gamma   90.00
#
_symmetry.space_group_name_H-M   'P 1'
#
loop_
_entity.id
_entity.type
_entity.pdbx_description
1 polymer ?
#
loop_
_entity_poly.entity_id
_entity_poly.type
_entity_poly.pdbx_seq_one_letter_code
_entity_poly.pdbx_strand_id
1 'polypeptide(L)'
;MIPVRKGVGDLASIYSLNPVATAIWQAIQQPRHKQEIVNIIEQEFAGERQEIEHDVDTFLDEMHSAGLINPLEPHALGVPA
;
A
#
# COMPACT_ATOMS: atom_id res chain seq x y z
N MET A 1 -0.38 6.60 -1.10
CA MET A 1 -0.97 6.22 0.20
C MET A 1 0.06 6.38 1.28
N ILE A 2 -0.35 6.53 2.54
CA ILE A 2 0.57 6.60 3.70
C ILE A 2 0.02 5.80 4.90
N PRO A 3 0.88 5.25 5.77
CA PRO A 3 0.45 4.46 6.92
C PRO A 3 0.03 5.36 8.10
N VAL A 4 -0.98 4.92 8.85
CA VAL A 4 -1.43 5.53 10.10
C VAL A 4 -0.55 5.00 11.24
N ARG A 5 0.23 5.89 11.86
CA ARG A 5 1.27 5.54 12.86
C ARG A 5 0.75 4.79 14.09
N LYS A 6 -0.55 4.75 14.34
CA LYS A 6 -1.18 4.12 15.51
C LYS A 6 -1.36 2.59 15.37
N GLY A 7 -1.26 2.02 14.15
CA GLY A 7 -1.51 0.59 13.90
C GLY A 7 -0.34 -0.20 13.32
N VAL A 8 0.85 0.41 13.22
CA VAL A 8 2.04 -0.22 12.61
C VAL A 8 2.58 -1.40 13.44
N GLY A 9 2.36 -1.39 14.76
CA GLY A 9 2.82 -2.43 15.69
C GLY A 9 1.99 -3.73 15.63
N ASP A 10 0.69 -3.65 15.34
CA ASP A 10 -0.18 -4.82 15.23
C ASP A 10 0.05 -5.60 13.93
N LEU A 11 0.52 -4.93 12.88
CA LEU A 11 0.74 -5.56 11.57
C LEU A 11 1.83 -6.64 11.59
N ALA A 12 2.91 -6.41 12.35
CA ALA A 12 4.02 -7.34 12.48
C ALA A 12 3.67 -8.63 13.24
N SER A 13 2.58 -8.63 14.01
CA SER A 13 2.08 -9.82 14.72
C SER A 13 0.99 -10.57 13.97
N ILE A 14 0.20 -9.90 13.12
CA ILE A 14 -0.99 -10.50 12.47
C ILE A 14 -0.63 -11.14 11.14
N TYR A 15 0.31 -10.58 10.37
CA TYR A 15 0.72 -11.19 9.11
C TYR A 15 2.11 -11.83 9.28
N SER A 16 2.14 -13.17 9.30
CA SER A 16 3.30 -13.94 8.79
C SER A 16 3.43 -13.59 7.31
N LEU A 17 4.03 -12.45 7.00
CA LEU A 17 3.88 -11.82 5.70
C LEU A 17 4.55 -12.68 4.62
N ASN A 18 3.71 -13.23 3.74
CA ASN A 18 4.11 -13.57 2.38
C ASN A 18 4.99 -12.42 1.85
N PRO A 19 6.19 -12.69 1.32
CA PRO A 19 7.17 -11.66 0.98
C PRO A 19 6.62 -10.51 0.13
N VAL A 20 5.61 -10.75 -0.71
CA VAL A 20 4.89 -9.73 -1.48
C VAL A 20 4.21 -8.68 -0.58
N ALA A 21 3.46 -9.12 0.42
CA ALA A 21 2.75 -8.22 1.34
C ALA A 21 3.73 -7.39 2.19
N THR A 22 4.89 -7.96 2.57
CA THR A 22 5.97 -7.19 3.22
C THR A 22 6.47 -6.09 2.30
N ALA A 23 6.75 -6.41 1.04
CA ALA A 23 7.26 -5.45 0.07
C ALA A 23 6.25 -4.32 -0.20
N ILE A 24 4.96 -4.64 -0.32
CA ILE A 24 3.90 -3.63 -0.45
C ILE A 24 3.89 -2.69 0.76
N TRP A 25 3.96 -3.26 1.97
CA TRP A 25 3.99 -2.49 3.21
C TRP A 25 5.22 -1.56 3.31
N GLN A 26 6.39 -2.04 2.89
CA GLN A 26 7.62 -1.22 2.84
C GLN A 26 7.49 -0.10 1.80
N ALA A 27 6.91 -0.39 0.63
CA ALA A 27 6.72 0.60 -0.43
C ALA A 27 5.81 1.76 0.00
N ILE A 28 4.77 1.49 0.79
CA ILE A 28 3.84 2.52 1.27
C ILE A 28 4.34 3.31 2.49
N GLN A 29 5.51 2.99 3.06
CA GLN A 29 6.11 3.81 4.14
C GLN A 29 6.40 5.24 3.67
N GLN A 30 6.52 5.45 2.37
CA GLN A 30 6.63 6.75 1.73
C GLN A 30 5.37 7.04 0.89
N PRO A 31 5.02 8.32 0.71
CA PRO A 31 3.91 8.70 -0.17
C PRO A 31 4.16 8.21 -1.61
N ARG A 32 3.46 7.16 -2.05
CA ARG A 32 3.57 6.62 -3.42
C ARG A 32 2.20 6.42 -4.07
N HIS A 33 2.18 6.46 -5.40
CA HIS A 33 1.02 6.07 -6.21
C HIS A 33 0.93 4.55 -6.33
N LYS A 34 -0.28 4.01 -6.53
CA LYS A 34 -0.51 2.57 -6.69
C LYS A 34 0.33 1.96 -7.79
N GLN A 35 0.42 2.62 -8.95
CA GLN A 35 1.19 2.14 -10.10
C GLN A 35 2.70 2.06 -9.81
N GLU A 36 3.23 2.98 -9.01
CA GLU A 36 4.63 2.90 -8.56
C GLU A 36 4.86 1.70 -7.65
N ILE A 37 3.91 1.41 -6.75
CA ILE A 37 3.96 0.23 -5.87
C ILE A 37 3.94 -1.03 -6.72
N VAL A 38 2.99 -1.16 -7.66
CA VAL A 38 2.90 -2.31 -8.58
C VAL A 38 4.21 -2.53 -9.35
N ASN A 39 4.79 -1.47 -9.91
CA ASN A 39 6.06 -1.58 -10.63
C ASN A 39 7.19 -2.09 -9.73
N ILE A 40 7.28 -1.65 -8.48
CA ILE A 40 8.30 -2.13 -7.53
C ILE A 40 8.11 -3.61 -7.24
N ILE A 41 6.87 -4.03 -6.98
CA ILE A 41 6.56 -5.44 -6.71
C ILE A 41 6.84 -6.30 -7.95
N GLU A 42 6.52 -5.84 -9.16
CA GLU A 42 6.82 -6.53 -10.42
C GLU A 42 8.33 -6.66 -10.68
N GLN A 43 9.14 -5.70 -10.23
CA GLN A 43 10.60 -5.81 -10.34
C GLN A 43 11.19 -6.77 -9.29
N GLU A 44 10.62 -6.83 -8.08
CA GLU A 44 11.10 -7.71 -7.01
C GLU A 44 10.59 -9.14 -7.13
N PHE A 45 9.37 -9.32 -7.63
CA PHE A 45 8.68 -10.58 -7.80
C PHE A 45 8.35 -10.74 -9.28
N ALA A 46 8.96 -11.72 -9.94
CA ALA A 46 8.72 -12.04 -11.36
C ALA A 46 7.34 -12.69 -11.59
N GLY A 47 6.28 -12.05 -11.09
CA GLY A 47 4.88 -12.45 -11.24
C GLY A 47 4.21 -11.77 -12.44
N GLU A 48 3.01 -12.23 -12.77
CA GLU A 48 2.20 -11.59 -13.80
C GLU A 48 1.65 -10.25 -13.31
N ARG A 49 1.76 -9.21 -14.13
CA ARG A 49 1.32 -7.85 -13.76
C ARG A 49 -0.11 -7.81 -13.24
N GLN A 50 -1.02 -8.56 -13.85
CA GLN A 50 -2.43 -8.59 -13.44
C GLN A 50 -2.62 -9.19 -12.04
N GLU A 51 -1.87 -10.24 -11.71
CA GLU A 51 -1.88 -10.85 -10.38
C GLU A 51 -1.30 -9.89 -9.34
N ILE A 52 -0.17 -9.24 -9.68
CA ILE A 52 0.45 -8.24 -8.80
C ILE A 52 -0.47 -7.05 -8.57
N GLU A 53 -1.15 -6.57 -9.60
CA GLU A 53 -2.13 -5.48 -9.46
C GLU A 53 -3.30 -5.88 -8.57
N HIS A 54 -3.79 -7.11 -8.68
CA HIS A 54 -4.86 -7.63 -7.85
C HIS A 54 -4.44 -7.78 -6.39
N ASP A 55 -3.24 -8.31 -6.14
CA ASP A 55 -2.68 -8.48 -4.81
C ASP A 55 -2.45 -7.13 -4.13
N VAL A 56 -1.89 -6.16 -4.87
CA VAL A 56 -1.70 -4.79 -4.38
C VAL A 56 -3.04 -4.13 -4.05
N ASP A 57 -4.04 -4.27 -4.92
CA ASP A 57 -5.36 -3.67 -4.69
C ASP A 57 -6.05 -4.26 -3.46
N THR A 58 -6.07 -5.60 -3.36
CA THR A 58 -6.65 -6.34 -2.23
C THR A 58 -5.96 -5.95 -0.93
N PHE A 59 -4.63 -5.93 -0.90
CA PHE A 59 -3.88 -5.56 0.30
C PHE A 59 -4.17 -4.13 0.75
N LEU A 60 -4.19 -3.18 -0.19
CA LEU A 60 -4.45 -1.78 0.14
C LEU A 60 -5.88 -1.55 0.62
N ASP A 61 -6.87 -2.26 0.05
CA ASP A 61 -8.25 -2.22 0.52
C ASP A 61 -8.40 -2.76 1.94
N GLU A 62 -7.80 -3.92 2.22
CA GLU A 62 -7.77 -4.50 3.58
C GLU A 62 -7.15 -3.52 4.59
N MET A 63 -6.01 -2.92 4.25
CA MET A 63 -5.33 -1.95 5.12
C MET A 63 -6.14 -0.67 5.32
N HIS A 64 -6.85 -0.22 4.29
CA HIS A 64 -7.70 0.96 4.37
C HIS A 64 -8.94 0.69 5.23
N SER A 65 -9.58 -0.47 5.02
CA SER A 65 -10.73 -0.95 5.79
C SER A 65 -10.38 -1.13 7.28
N ALA A 66 -9.16 -1.59 7.56
CA ALA A 66 -8.62 -1.67 8.91
C ALA A 66 -8.21 -0.30 9.52
N GLY A 67 -8.29 0.80 8.76
CA GLY A 67 -7.88 2.13 9.20
C GLY A 67 -6.37 2.30 9.37
N LEU A 68 -5.58 1.43 8.75
CA LEU A 68 -4.12 1.37 8.87
C LEU A 68 -3.40 2.21 7.81
N ILE A 69 -4.05 2.48 6.69
CA ILE A 69 -3.53 3.39 5.65
C ILE A 69 -4.60 4.39 5.29
N ASN A 70 -4.15 5.57 4.84
CA ASN A 70 -5.04 6.54 4.22
C ASN A 70 -4.66 6.71 2.75
N PRO A 71 -5.64 6.82 1.84
CA PRO A 71 -5.36 7.39 0.54
C PRO A 71 -4.70 8.75 0.76
N LEU A 72 -3.64 9.01 0.00
CA LEU A 72 -3.17 10.38 -0.14
C LEU A 72 -4.29 11.08 -0.89
N GLU A 73 -5.24 11.68 -0.19
CA GLU A 73 -5.99 12.76 -0.80
C GLU A 73 -4.93 13.74 -1.31
N PRO A 74 -4.95 14.13 -2.60
CA PRO A 74 -4.25 15.32 -3.01
C PRO A 74 -4.92 16.45 -2.23
N HIS A 75 -4.36 16.78 -1.06
CA HIS A 75 -4.81 17.90 -0.27
C HIS A 75 -4.86 19.10 -1.19
N ALA A 76 -6.08 19.58 -1.40
CA ALA A 76 -6.43 20.74 -2.19
C ALA A 76 -5.46 21.88 -1.92
N LEU A 77 -4.49 22.07 -2.83
CA LEU A 77 -3.94 23.39 -3.08
C LEU A 77 -5.12 24.23 -3.61
N GLY A 78 -5.45 25.29 -2.88
CA GLY A 78 -6.76 25.93 -2.93
C GLY A 78 -7.22 26.53 -4.28
N VAL A 79 -8.57 26.60 -4.35
CA VAL A 79 -9.50 27.55 -5.03
C VAL A 79 -9.68 27.48 -6.58
N PRO A 80 -10.82 27.90 -7.20
CA PRO A 80 -12.02 28.60 -6.66
C PRO A 80 -13.42 28.15 -7.20
N ALA A 81 -14.49 28.63 -6.56
CA ALA A 81 -15.71 29.16 -7.22
C ALA A 81 -16.25 30.33 -6.40
#